data_AF-A0A0F9LZ27-F1
#
_entry.id   AF-A0A0F9LZ27-F1
#
_cell.length_a   1.000
_cell.length_b   1.000
_cell.length_c   1.000
_cell.angle_alpha   90.00
_cell.angle_beta   90.00
_cell.angle_gamma   90.00
#
_symmetry.space_group_name_H-M   'P 1'
#
loop_
_entity.id
_entity.type
_entity.pdbx_description
1 polymer ?
#
loop_
_entity_poly.entity_id
_entity_poly.type
_entity_poly.pdbx_seq_one_letter_code
_entity_poly.pdbx_strand_id
1 'polypeptide(L)'
;MQFCSKHRLPENHECPFDLINPTDFDFTLSRDNIKYQDALDFMNNELTVAKIYEYVTTMKMNNLEASTLLIYILENSDDIEIRRNSVLAFKLLKLKNNNVFNALENCILTEDTPLVRNTAVDVIKHIFHKKSKEIIKWANNHYNDLND
;
A
#
# COMPACT_ATOMS: atom_id res chain seq x y z
N MET A 1 31.06 -5.87 -27.73
CA MET A 1 30.34 -6.97 -27.08
C MET A 1 28.95 -6.99 -27.67
N GLN A 2 28.56 -8.10 -28.29
CA GLN A 2 27.19 -8.28 -28.76
C GLN A 2 26.34 -8.77 -27.57
N PHE A 3 25.17 -8.17 -27.42
CA PHE A 3 24.23 -8.45 -26.36
C PHE A 3 22.99 -9.10 -26.98
N CYS A 4 22.41 -10.07 -26.30
CA CYS A 4 21.18 -10.70 -26.75
C CYS A 4 20.06 -9.64 -26.88
N SER A 5 19.31 -9.70 -27.97
CA SER A 5 18.24 -8.73 -28.28
C SER A 5 17.03 -8.84 -27.35
N LYS A 6 16.88 -9.99 -26.66
CA LYS A 6 15.84 -10.25 -25.66
C LYS A 6 16.27 -9.81 -24.25
N HIS A 7 17.53 -10.04 -23.90
CA HIS A 7 18.10 -9.74 -22.58
C HIS A 7 19.53 -9.22 -22.81
N ARG A 8 19.91 -8.04 -22.28
CA ARG A 8 21.28 -7.49 -22.42
C ARG A 8 22.35 -8.27 -21.63
N LEU A 9 22.32 -9.59 -21.71
CA LEU A 9 23.39 -10.50 -21.30
C LEU A 9 24.33 -10.73 -22.49
N PRO A 10 25.61 -11.08 -22.24
CA PRO A 10 26.52 -11.53 -23.29
C PRO A 10 25.89 -12.67 -24.09
N GLU A 11 26.07 -12.69 -25.41
CA GLU A 11 25.41 -13.65 -26.33
C GLU A 11 25.69 -15.14 -26.05
N ASN A 12 26.63 -15.47 -25.17
CA ASN A 12 27.02 -16.84 -24.85
C ASN A 12 26.30 -17.41 -23.61
N HIS A 13 24.99 -17.16 -23.46
CA HIS A 13 24.19 -17.80 -22.41
C HIS A 13 23.07 -18.63 -23.04
N GLU A 14 22.82 -19.82 -22.48
CA GLU A 14 21.57 -20.53 -22.75
C GLU A 14 20.45 -19.76 -22.05
N CYS A 15 19.46 -19.28 -22.81
CA CYS A 15 18.33 -18.51 -22.30
C CYS A 15 17.25 -19.48 -21.82
N PRO A 16 17.18 -19.84 -20.52
CA PRO A 16 16.37 -20.97 -20.05
C PRO A 16 14.92 -20.56 -19.76
N PHE A 17 14.61 -19.26 -19.87
CA PHE A 17 13.32 -18.67 -19.55
C PHE A 17 12.74 -17.98 -20.79
N ASP A 18 12.18 -18.76 -21.71
CA ASP A 18 11.01 -18.28 -22.44
C ASP A 18 9.82 -18.45 -21.47
N LEU A 19 9.41 -17.39 -20.78
CA LEU A 19 8.26 -17.44 -19.85
C LEU A 19 6.91 -17.71 -20.55
N ILE A 20 6.91 -18.01 -21.84
CA ILE A 20 5.71 -18.34 -22.62
C ILE A 20 6.09 -19.41 -23.64
N ASN A 21 5.64 -20.65 -23.43
CA ASN A 21 5.54 -21.60 -24.52
C ASN A 21 4.53 -21.04 -25.54
N PRO A 22 4.89 -20.91 -26.83
CA PRO A 22 3.99 -20.36 -27.85
C PRO A 22 2.66 -21.11 -27.98
N THR A 23 2.59 -22.34 -27.47
CA THR A 23 1.43 -23.22 -27.53
C THR A 23 0.39 -22.96 -26.44
N ASP A 24 0.75 -22.23 -25.37
CA ASP A 24 -0.08 -22.11 -24.17
C ASP A 24 -0.73 -20.71 -24.02
N PHE A 25 -0.67 -19.87 -25.07
CA PHE A 25 -1.13 -18.48 -25.01
C PHE A 25 -2.45 -18.27 -25.79
N ASP A 26 -3.51 -18.01 -25.02
CA ASP A 26 -4.81 -17.57 -25.52
C ASP A 26 -4.69 -16.17 -26.17
N PHE A 27 -5.23 -16.03 -27.37
CA PHE A 27 -4.98 -14.94 -28.34
C PHE A 27 -5.58 -13.58 -27.95
N THR A 28 -6.07 -13.42 -26.72
CA THR A 28 -6.83 -12.23 -26.29
C THR A 28 -6.02 -11.17 -25.55
N LEU A 29 -4.76 -11.45 -25.19
CA LEU A 29 -3.85 -10.45 -24.62
C LEU A 29 -2.96 -9.87 -25.73
N SER A 30 -3.33 -8.68 -26.19
CA SER A 30 -2.53 -7.86 -27.09
C SER A 30 -1.18 -7.51 -26.47
N ARG A 31 -0.17 -8.33 -26.78
CA ARG A 31 1.22 -8.07 -27.19
C ARG A 31 1.96 -6.76 -26.87
N ASP A 32 1.59 -5.99 -25.86
CA ASP A 32 2.54 -5.08 -25.22
C ASP A 32 3.36 -5.90 -24.23
N ASN A 33 4.35 -6.59 -24.77
CA ASN A 33 5.26 -7.47 -24.05
C ASN A 33 5.91 -6.68 -22.91
N ILE A 34 5.43 -6.89 -21.68
CA ILE A 34 6.06 -6.40 -20.46
C ILE A 34 7.51 -6.89 -20.49
N LYS A 35 8.46 -5.98 -20.68
CA LYS A 35 9.88 -6.33 -20.67
C LYS A 35 10.29 -6.58 -19.23
N TYR A 36 11.32 -7.41 -19.06
CA TYR A 36 11.94 -7.57 -17.74
C TYR A 36 12.36 -6.23 -17.13
N GLN A 37 12.81 -5.28 -17.97
CA GLN A 37 13.11 -3.92 -17.51
C GLN A 37 11.86 -3.17 -17.06
N ASP A 38 10.70 -3.36 -17.70
CA ASP A 38 9.44 -2.75 -17.26
C ASP A 38 9.02 -3.32 -15.90
N ALA A 39 9.27 -4.61 -15.65
CA ALA A 39 9.07 -5.24 -14.34
C ALA A 39 10.09 -4.76 -13.28
N LEU A 40 11.37 -4.58 -13.65
CA LEU A 40 12.39 -4.03 -12.77
C LEU A 40 12.13 -2.55 -12.45
N ASP A 41 11.69 -1.75 -13.42
CA ASP A 41 11.34 -0.33 -13.26
C ASP A 41 10.05 -0.19 -12.44
N PHE A 42 9.12 -1.14 -12.56
CA PHE A 42 7.97 -1.25 -11.68
C PHE A 42 8.37 -1.63 -10.24
N MET A 43 9.33 -2.53 -10.04
CA MET A 43 9.83 -2.92 -8.71
C MET A 43 10.74 -1.86 -8.07
N ASN A 44 11.51 -1.11 -8.87
CA ASN A 44 12.33 0.02 -8.42
C ASN A 44 11.50 1.26 -8.08
N ASN A 45 10.23 1.28 -8.50
CA ASN A 45 9.31 2.31 -8.13
C ASN A 45 8.84 2.05 -6.70
N GLU A 46 9.55 2.61 -5.71
CA GLU A 46 9.14 2.58 -4.30
C GLU A 46 7.63 2.85 -4.22
N LEU A 47 6.88 1.87 -3.71
CA LEU A 47 5.44 1.96 -3.57
C LEU A 47 5.16 2.92 -2.42
N THR A 48 4.89 4.17 -2.77
CA THR A 48 4.59 5.20 -1.79
C THR A 48 3.08 5.30 -1.55
N VAL A 49 2.71 5.89 -0.41
CA VAL A 49 1.32 6.24 -0.10
C VAL A 49 0.69 7.09 -1.22
N ALA A 50 1.47 8.00 -1.81
CA ALA A 50 1.02 8.83 -2.93
C ALA A 50 0.69 8.00 -4.18
N LYS A 51 1.51 6.99 -4.51
CA LYS A 51 1.22 6.09 -5.64
C LYS A 51 -0.01 5.24 -5.40
N ILE A 52 -0.22 4.75 -4.17
CA ILE A 52 -1.45 4.02 -3.82
C ILE A 52 -2.68 4.93 -4.02
N TYR A 53 -2.61 6.18 -3.59
CA TYR A 53 -3.68 7.16 -3.82
C TYR A 53 -3.96 7.36 -5.31
N GLU A 54 -2.91 7.54 -6.13
CA GLU A 54 -3.03 7.65 -7.59
C GLU A 54 -3.67 6.39 -8.20
N TYR A 55 -3.24 5.20 -7.79
CA TYR A 55 -3.77 3.95 -8.35
C TYR A 55 -5.23 3.71 -8.02
N VAL A 56 -5.68 4.08 -6.81
CA VAL A 56 -7.10 3.99 -6.47
C VAL A 56 -7.93 5.02 -7.24
N THR A 57 -7.46 6.27 -7.32
CA THR A 57 -8.18 7.35 -8.02
C THR A 57 -8.23 7.17 -9.54
N THR A 58 -7.24 6.49 -10.13
CA THR A 58 -7.20 6.10 -11.55
C THR A 58 -7.81 4.72 -11.83
N MET A 59 -8.46 4.10 -10.82
CA MET A 59 -9.10 2.78 -10.92
C MET A 59 -8.16 1.64 -11.34
N LYS A 60 -6.85 1.80 -11.14
CA LYS A 60 -5.83 0.76 -11.36
C LYS A 60 -5.67 -0.20 -10.17
N MET A 61 -6.24 0.16 -9.02
CA MET A 61 -6.20 -0.60 -7.78
C MET A 61 -7.54 -0.52 -7.07
N ASN A 62 -8.00 -1.64 -6.53
CA ASN A 62 -9.25 -1.67 -5.78
C ASN A 62 -9.04 -1.32 -4.29
N ASN A 63 -10.14 -1.03 -3.59
CA ASN A 63 -10.09 -0.59 -2.20
C ASN A 63 -9.51 -1.64 -1.24
N LEU A 64 -9.66 -2.93 -1.54
CA LEU A 64 -9.14 -4.01 -0.70
C LEU A 64 -7.61 -4.08 -0.82
N GLU A 65 -7.09 -4.07 -2.04
CA GLU A 65 -5.65 -4.02 -2.34
C GLU A 65 -5.01 -2.79 -1.70
N ALA A 66 -5.61 -1.61 -1.89
CA ALA A 66 -5.12 -0.38 -1.29
C ALA A 66 -5.08 -0.44 0.24
N SER A 67 -6.11 -1.02 0.85
CA SER A 67 -6.14 -1.19 2.31
C SER A 67 -5.00 -2.07 2.79
N THR A 68 -4.77 -3.21 2.14
CA THR A 68 -3.67 -4.13 2.50
C THR A 68 -2.31 -3.45 2.37
N LEU A 69 -2.07 -2.72 1.29
CA LEU A 69 -0.78 -2.05 1.06
C LEU A 69 -0.55 -0.89 2.04
N LEU A 70 -1.57 -0.09 2.34
CA LEU A 70 -1.47 0.98 3.32
C LEU A 70 -1.22 0.45 4.74
N ILE A 71 -1.85 -0.66 5.11
CA ILE A 71 -1.59 -1.35 6.40
C ILE A 71 -0.14 -1.83 6.44
N TYR A 72 0.34 -2.48 5.37
CA TYR A 72 1.72 -2.94 5.29
C TYR A 72 2.71 -1.78 5.47
N ILE A 73 2.51 -0.65 4.78
CA ILE A 73 3.37 0.53 4.93
C ILE A 73 3.30 1.10 6.35
N LEU A 74 2.10 1.18 6.94
CA LEU A 74 1.90 1.68 8.30
C LEU A 74 2.66 0.84 9.33
N GLU A 75 2.61 -0.49 9.22
CA GLU A 75 3.21 -1.41 10.20
C GLU A 75 4.73 -1.59 10.03
N ASN A 76 5.28 -1.34 8.84
CA ASN A 76 6.68 -1.65 8.52
C ASN A 76 7.55 -0.40 8.27
N SER A 77 6.99 0.81 8.40
CA SER A 77 7.75 2.04 8.20
C SER A 77 8.22 2.67 9.51
N ASP A 78 9.52 2.92 9.63
CA ASP A 78 10.09 3.67 10.74
C ASP A 78 9.87 5.20 10.60
N ASP A 79 9.52 5.68 9.41
CA ASP A 79 9.28 7.09 9.14
C ASP A 79 7.88 7.52 9.61
N ILE A 80 7.87 8.47 10.55
CA ILE A 80 6.66 9.00 11.18
C ILE A 80 5.70 9.63 10.14
N GLU A 81 6.22 10.37 9.17
CA GLU A 81 5.39 11.02 8.15
C GLU A 81 4.81 9.99 7.18
N ILE A 82 5.55 8.94 6.82
CA ILE A 82 5.03 7.84 6.01
C ILE A 82 3.89 7.14 6.75
N ARG A 83 4.06 6.79 8.04
CA ARG A 83 2.99 6.19 8.85
C ARG A 83 1.77 7.09 8.95
N ARG A 84 1.97 8.37 9.27
CA ARG A 84 0.90 9.37 9.33
C ARG A 84 0.15 9.50 8.00
N ASN A 85 0.87 9.55 6.88
CA ASN A 85 0.28 9.64 5.55
C ASN A 85 -0.55 8.40 5.22
N SER A 86 -0.09 7.20 5.60
CA SER A 86 -0.87 5.96 5.44
C SER A 86 -2.19 6.02 6.19
N VAL A 87 -2.18 6.53 7.43
CA VAL A 87 -3.40 6.73 8.24
C VAL A 87 -4.35 7.72 7.56
N LEU A 88 -3.85 8.86 7.08
CA LEU A 88 -4.66 9.87 6.38
C LEU A 88 -5.25 9.32 5.07
N ALA A 89 -4.52 8.47 4.34
CA ALA A 89 -4.98 7.88 3.09
C ALA A 89 -6.25 7.03 3.28
N PHE A 90 -6.40 6.33 4.41
CA PHE A 90 -7.66 5.63 4.72
C PHE A 90 -8.88 6.56 4.70
N LYS A 91 -8.73 7.79 5.22
CA LYS A 91 -9.79 8.82 5.24
C LYS A 91 -10.06 9.36 3.85
N LEU A 92 -9.01 9.76 3.13
CA LEU A 92 -9.12 10.35 1.80
C LEU A 92 -9.77 9.40 0.80
N LEU A 93 -9.37 8.12 0.84
CA LEU A 93 -9.89 7.06 -0.04
C LEU A 93 -11.19 6.43 0.50
N LYS A 94 -11.68 6.88 1.66
CA LYS A 94 -12.89 6.38 2.32
C LYS A 94 -12.89 4.84 2.51
N LEU A 95 -11.72 4.28 2.85
CA LEU A 95 -11.54 2.84 2.99
C LEU A 95 -12.23 2.34 4.27
N LYS A 96 -13.33 1.58 4.09
CA LYS A 96 -14.26 1.15 5.14
C LYS A 96 -14.36 -0.36 5.22
N ASN A 97 -13.31 -1.02 5.66
CA ASN A 97 -13.33 -2.46 5.94
C ASN A 97 -12.78 -2.78 7.33
N ASN A 98 -12.99 -4.01 7.79
CA ASN A 98 -12.58 -4.44 9.13
C ASN A 98 -11.06 -4.41 9.33
N ASN A 99 -10.27 -4.68 8.29
CA ASN A 99 -8.81 -4.64 8.39
C ASN A 99 -8.32 -3.22 8.66
N VAL A 100 -8.90 -2.22 7.98
CA VAL A 100 -8.60 -0.80 8.25
C VAL A 100 -9.01 -0.40 9.67
N PHE A 101 -10.17 -0.87 10.15
CA PHE A 101 -10.57 -0.60 11.53
C PHE A 101 -9.54 -1.16 12.54
N ASN A 102 -9.15 -2.43 12.37
CA ASN A 102 -8.22 -3.09 13.27
C ASN A 102 -6.83 -2.43 13.22
N ALA A 103 -6.36 -2.02 12.04
CA ALA A 103 -5.10 -1.31 11.89
C ALA A 103 -5.13 0.06 12.60
N LEU A 104 -6.23 0.82 12.46
CA LEU A 104 -6.41 2.09 13.17
C LEU A 104 -6.51 1.88 14.69
N GLU A 105 -7.23 0.85 15.13
CA GLU A 105 -7.34 0.50 16.55
C GLU A 105 -5.97 0.15 17.14
N ASN A 106 -5.20 -0.72 16.47
CA ASN A 106 -3.82 -1.03 16.88
C ASN A 106 -2.96 0.23 16.93
N CYS A 107 -3.05 1.08 15.90
CA CYS A 107 -2.34 2.35 15.88
C CYS A 107 -2.72 3.26 17.06
N ILE A 108 -3.95 3.21 17.56
CA ILE A 108 -4.35 4.01 18.74
C ILE A 108 -3.78 3.41 20.03
N LEU A 109 -3.70 2.08 20.12
CA LEU A 109 -3.29 1.34 21.31
C LEU A 109 -1.77 1.27 21.49
N THR A 110 -1.01 1.18 20.41
CA THR A 110 0.41 0.80 20.45
C THR A 110 1.37 1.82 19.84
N GLU A 111 0.87 2.82 19.10
CA GLU A 111 1.77 3.82 18.51
C GLU A 111 2.32 4.74 19.58
N ASP A 112 3.65 4.82 19.67
CA ASP A 112 4.34 5.68 20.64
C ASP A 112 4.23 7.16 20.26
N THR A 113 4.17 7.46 18.96
CA THR A 113 4.18 8.83 18.45
C THR A 113 2.79 9.50 18.61
N PRO A 114 2.66 10.56 19.43
CA PRO A 114 1.41 11.33 19.56
C PRO A 114 0.80 11.75 18.22
N LEU A 115 1.65 12.20 17.28
CA LEU A 115 1.22 12.70 15.99
C LEU A 115 0.45 11.65 15.17
N VAL A 116 0.98 10.43 15.08
CA VAL A 116 0.36 9.34 14.31
C VAL A 116 -0.88 8.81 15.05
N ARG A 117 -0.78 8.65 16.37
CA ARG A 117 -1.90 8.23 17.24
C ARG A 117 -3.10 9.17 17.15
N ASN A 118 -2.87 10.48 17.29
CA ASN A 118 -3.93 11.50 17.21
C ASN A 118 -4.56 11.51 15.81
N THR A 119 -3.74 11.33 14.77
CA THR A 119 -4.23 11.18 13.39
C THR A 119 -5.13 9.95 13.27
N ALA A 120 -4.75 8.81 13.86
CA ALA A 120 -5.57 7.59 13.85
C ALA A 120 -6.90 7.79 14.61
N VAL A 121 -6.90 8.51 15.74
CA VAL A 121 -8.13 8.87 16.47
C VAL A 121 -9.07 9.72 15.61
N ASP A 122 -8.58 10.77 14.94
CA ASP A 122 -9.42 11.58 14.03
C ASP A 122 -9.98 10.72 12.88
N VAL A 123 -9.12 9.92 12.25
CA VAL A 123 -9.50 9.09 11.11
C VAL A 123 -10.53 8.03 11.51
N ILE A 124 -10.33 7.29 12.59
CA ILE A 124 -11.25 6.25 13.02
C ILE A 124 -12.61 6.83 13.42
N LYS A 125 -12.62 8.02 14.05
CA LYS A 125 -13.85 8.75 14.40
C LYS A 125 -14.65 9.13 13.16
N HIS A 126 -13.95 9.57 12.10
CA HIS A 126 -14.58 10.00 10.85
C HIS A 126 -15.10 8.82 10.02
N ILE A 127 -14.32 7.75 9.90
CA ILE A 127 -14.65 6.60 9.04
C ILE A 127 -15.62 5.65 9.74
N PHE A 128 -15.42 5.39 11.03
CA PHE A 128 -16.09 4.33 11.82
C PHE A 128 -16.86 4.86 13.05
N HIS A 129 -17.48 6.05 12.93
CA HIS A 129 -18.20 6.78 14.00
C HIS A 129 -18.92 5.96 15.09
N LYS A 130 -19.64 4.87 14.73
CA LYS A 130 -20.34 4.00 15.69
C LYS A 130 -19.39 3.04 16.40
N LYS A 131 -18.53 2.35 15.63
CA LYS A 131 -17.63 1.30 16.12
C LYS A 131 -16.46 1.90 16.92
N SER A 132 -16.08 3.13 16.63
CA SER A 132 -14.93 3.80 17.26
C SER A 132 -15.20 4.36 18.67
N LYS A 133 -16.45 4.36 19.15
CA LYS A 133 -16.80 5.04 20.42
C LYS A 133 -16.03 4.51 21.62
N GLU A 134 -15.93 3.19 21.75
CA GLU A 134 -15.28 2.55 22.90
C GLU A 134 -13.77 2.80 22.88
N ILE A 135 -13.12 2.63 21.72
CA ILE A 135 -11.67 2.87 21.60
C ILE A 135 -11.31 4.34 21.81
N ILE A 136 -12.12 5.29 21.34
CA ILE A 136 -11.89 6.72 21.59
C ILE A 136 -12.05 7.05 23.07
N LYS A 137 -13.09 6.51 23.73
CA LYS A 137 -13.28 6.69 25.17
C LYS A 137 -12.11 6.12 25.96
N TRP A 138 -11.63 4.93 25.59
CA TRP A 138 -10.43 4.33 26.18
C TRP A 138 -9.22 5.23 25.98
N ALA A 139 -8.98 5.69 24.76
CA ALA A 139 -7.83 6.52 24.42
C ALA A 139 -7.81 7.83 25.23
N ASN A 140 -8.94 8.55 25.31
CA ASN A 140 -9.06 9.78 26.11
C ASN A 140 -8.82 9.58 27.61
N ASN A 141 -9.07 8.39 28.14
CA ASN A 141 -8.82 8.08 29.55
C ASN A 141 -7.35 7.73 29.83
N HIS A 142 -6.58 7.35 28.81
CA HIS A 142 -5.19 6.88 28.97
C HIS A 142 -4.16 7.90 28.47
N TYR A 143 -4.53 8.73 27.50
CA TYR A 143 -3.64 9.67 26.85
C TYR A 143 -4.10 11.11 27.10
N ASN A 144 -3.21 11.93 27.66
CA ASN A 144 -3.49 13.33 27.96
C ASN A 144 -3.36 14.25 26.73
N ASP A 145 -2.72 13.76 25.67
CA ASP A 145 -2.40 14.47 24.42
C ASP A 145 -3.47 14.33 23.34
N LEU A 146 -4.60 13.69 23.65
CA LEU A 146 -5.75 13.53 22.77
C LEU A 146 -6.83 14.63 22.91
N ASN A 147 -6.61 15.59 23.79
CA ASN A 147 -7.53 16.70 24.01
C ASN A 147 -7.09 17.91 23.16
N ASP A 148 -7.94 18.29 22.20
CA ASP A 148 -8.06 19.67 21.71
C ASP A 148 -8.84 20.52 22.74
#